data_AF-A0A224YYI4-F1
#
_entry.id   AF-A0A224YYI4-F1
#
_cell.length_a   1.000
_cell.length_b   1.000
_cell.length_c   1.000
_cell.angle_alpha   90.00
_cell.angle_beta   90.00
_cell.angle_gamma   90.00
#
_symmetry.space_group_name_H-M   'P 1'
#
loop_
_entity.id
_entity.type
_entity.pdbx_description
1 polymer ?
#
loop_
_entity_poly.entity_id
_entity_poly.type
_entity_poly.pdbx_seq_one_letter_code
_entity_poly.pdbx_strand_id
1 'polypeptide(L)'
;MDFLSQHGAIIDLRSESITLTSEKALPPHTSPENHALNVIEEQVTVPPLSSVVISVGTEIPANLEGVVEGDQHLLVNRQICVARGIAELRDGKAKVLLTNFSHEYRHLN
;
A
#
# COMPACT_ATOMS: atom_id res chain seq x y z
N MET A 1 18.08 17.10 -15.80
CA MET A 1 18.88 16.54 -14.70
C MET A 1 18.64 17.40 -13.44
N ASP A 2 17.67 17.02 -12.59
CA ASP A 2 17.47 17.32 -11.13
C ASP A 2 17.04 16.00 -10.45
N PHE A 3 17.19 15.67 -9.16
CA PHE A 3 16.77 14.35 -8.63
C PHE A 3 15.34 13.93 -9.00
N LEU A 4 14.40 14.84 -9.22
CA LEU A 4 13.07 14.57 -9.78
C LEU A 4 12.91 15.02 -11.26
N SER A 5 14.00 15.29 -11.97
CA SER A 5 14.16 15.42 -13.43
C SER A 5 15.46 14.76 -13.99
N GLN A 6 16.03 13.84 -13.21
CA GLN A 6 17.14 12.87 -13.33
C GLN A 6 16.56 11.57 -12.80
N HIS A 7 15.90 11.63 -11.64
CA HIS A 7 14.99 10.64 -11.07
C HIS A 7 13.54 11.22 -11.03
N GLY A 8 13.30 12.15 -11.97
CA GLY A 8 12.09 12.41 -12.77
C GLY A 8 10.70 12.50 -12.15
N ALA A 9 10.54 12.71 -10.85
CA ALA A 9 9.24 13.05 -10.27
C ALA A 9 8.86 14.54 -10.17
N ILE A 10 8.50 15.18 -11.27
CA ILE A 10 7.90 16.52 -11.20
C ILE A 10 6.42 16.38 -10.74
N ILE A 11 6.06 17.00 -9.61
CA ILE A 11 4.67 17.12 -9.15
C ILE A 11 4.21 18.56 -9.41
N ASP A 12 3.41 18.76 -10.45
CA ASP A 12 2.79 20.06 -10.76
C ASP A 12 1.30 20.03 -10.39
N LEU A 13 0.99 20.59 -9.22
CA LEU A 13 -0.37 20.61 -8.66
C LEU A 13 -1.29 21.66 -9.32
N ARG A 14 -0.76 22.55 -10.17
CA ARG A 14 -1.58 23.53 -10.91
C ARG A 14 -2.06 23.01 -12.26
N SER A 15 -1.36 22.04 -12.84
CA SER A 15 -1.69 21.42 -14.13
C SER A 15 -2.19 19.97 -14.01
N GLU A 16 -2.32 19.44 -12.78
CA GLU A 16 -2.80 18.08 -12.48
C GLU A 16 -2.01 16.95 -13.16
N SER A 17 -0.69 17.07 -13.25
CA SER A 17 0.17 16.04 -13.83
C SER A 17 1.29 15.57 -12.88
N ILE A 18 1.59 14.27 -12.89
CA ILE A 18 2.62 13.60 -12.07
C ILE A 18 3.54 12.76 -12.97
N THR A 19 4.86 12.85 -12.80
CA THR A 19 5.83 11.91 -13.38
C THR A 19 6.75 11.32 -12.28
N LEU A 20 7.60 10.32 -12.54
CA LEU A 20 8.54 9.69 -11.57
C LEU A 20 9.79 9.10 -12.26
N THR A 21 10.97 9.05 -11.63
CA THR A 21 12.15 8.31 -12.15
C THR A 21 13.03 7.72 -11.03
N SER A 22 14.04 6.95 -11.42
CA SER A 22 14.25 5.59 -10.90
C SER A 22 15.65 5.27 -10.36
N GLU A 23 16.40 6.18 -9.71
CA GLU A 23 17.71 5.76 -9.14
C GLU A 23 17.61 5.05 -7.77
N LYS A 24 16.40 4.84 -7.27
CA LYS A 24 16.08 3.81 -6.26
C LYS A 24 15.20 2.69 -6.82
N ALA A 25 15.12 2.54 -8.15
CA ALA A 25 14.58 1.31 -8.67
C ALA A 25 15.47 0.17 -8.19
N LEU A 26 14.84 -0.82 -7.54
CA LEU A 26 15.47 -2.08 -7.17
C LEU A 26 16.37 -2.54 -8.31
N PRO A 27 17.63 -2.96 -8.04
CA PRO A 27 18.53 -3.45 -9.06
C PRO A 27 17.80 -4.40 -10.04
N PRO A 28 18.09 -4.36 -11.34
CA PRO A 28 17.40 -5.17 -12.35
C PRO A 28 17.52 -6.70 -12.14
N HIS A 29 18.28 -7.12 -11.12
CA HIS A 29 18.51 -8.51 -10.73
C HIS A 29 17.97 -8.85 -9.33
N THR A 30 17.27 -7.93 -8.66
CA THR A 30 16.46 -8.27 -7.50
C THR A 30 15.15 -8.82 -8.02
N SER A 31 14.95 -10.14 -7.92
CA SER A 31 13.61 -10.70 -8.00
C SER A 31 12.77 -10.00 -6.93
N PRO A 32 11.62 -9.37 -7.28
CA PRO A 32 10.73 -8.82 -6.28
C PRO A 32 10.35 -9.94 -5.30
N GLU A 33 10.83 -9.85 -4.06
CA GLU A 33 10.38 -10.74 -3.01
C GLU A 33 9.00 -10.27 -2.57
N ASN A 34 7.98 -11.06 -2.92
CA ASN A 34 6.62 -10.80 -2.52
C ASN A 34 6.43 -11.31 -1.09
N HIS A 35 6.20 -10.39 -0.15
CA HIS A 35 5.83 -10.73 1.21
C HIS A 35 4.31 -10.58 1.37
N ALA A 36 3.63 -11.68 1.71
CA ALA A 36 2.23 -11.60 2.10
C ALA A 36 2.11 -10.83 3.42
N LEU A 37 1.29 -9.76 3.40
CA LEU A 37 0.94 -9.01 4.61
C LEU A 37 -0.45 -9.42 5.07
N ASN A 38 -0.53 -9.94 6.28
CA ASN A 38 -1.77 -10.37 6.91
C ASN A 38 -2.26 -9.28 7.86
N VAL A 39 -3.58 -9.16 8.00
CA VAL A 39 -4.18 -8.33 9.06
C VAL A 39 -3.82 -8.93 10.41
N ILE A 40 -3.21 -8.12 11.30
CA ILE A 40 -2.79 -8.59 12.64
C ILE A 40 -3.91 -8.42 13.66
N GLU A 41 -4.85 -7.52 13.38
CA GLU A 41 -5.95 -7.19 14.29
C GLU A 41 -6.97 -8.33 14.37
N GLU A 42 -7.40 -8.67 15.59
CA GLU A 42 -8.35 -9.77 15.86
C GLU A 42 -9.73 -9.58 15.23
N GLN A 43 -10.17 -8.33 15.04
CA GLN A 43 -11.40 -7.97 14.36
C GLN A 43 -11.25 -6.61 13.69
N VAL A 44 -11.46 -6.55 12.38
CA VAL A 44 -11.54 -5.29 11.64
C VAL A 44 -12.95 -5.09 11.09
N THR A 45 -13.58 -3.99 11.48
CA THR A 45 -14.86 -3.53 10.93
C THR A 45 -14.68 -2.17 10.26
N VAL A 46 -15.03 -2.09 8.99
CA VAL A 46 -14.94 -0.87 8.19
C VAL A 46 -16.35 -0.32 7.94
N PRO A 47 -16.66 0.91 8.39
CA PRO A 47 -17.96 1.52 8.11
C PRO A 47 -18.21 1.72 6.61
N PRO A 48 -19.47 1.83 6.19
CA PRO A 48 -19.84 2.19 4.82
C PRO A 48 -19.13 3.47 4.36
N LEU A 49 -18.67 3.48 3.10
CA LEU A 49 -18.09 4.66 2.44
C LEU A 49 -16.99 5.37 3.26
N SER A 50 -16.23 4.61 4.04
CA SER A 50 -15.28 5.14 5.01
C SER A 50 -13.92 4.46 4.90
N SER A 51 -12.92 5.05 5.53
CA SER A 51 -11.56 4.51 5.63
C SER A 51 -11.16 4.29 7.07
N VAL A 52 -10.41 3.21 7.31
CA VAL A 52 -9.80 2.90 8.61
C VAL A 52 -8.32 2.59 8.41
N VAL A 53 -7.51 2.90 9.41
CA VAL A 53 -6.10 2.51 9.43
C VAL A 53 -5.99 1.20 10.19
N ILE A 54 -5.37 0.20 9.57
CA ILE A 54 -5.15 -1.11 10.18
C ILE A 54 -3.67 -1.46 10.23
N SER A 55 -3.34 -2.38 11.13
CA SER A 55 -2.02 -2.97 11.30
C SER A 55 -1.92 -4.27 10.51
N VAL A 56 -0.89 -4.36 9.67
CA VAL A 56 -0.59 -5.56 8.87
C VAL A 56 0.83 -6.02 9.14
N GLY A 57 1.13 -7.28 8.87
CA GLY A 57 2.50 -7.75 8.93
C GLY A 57 2.76 -9.12 8.34
N THR A 58 4.04 -9.47 8.36
CA THR A 58 4.60 -10.71 7.83
C THR A 58 4.71 -11.78 8.92
N GLU A 59 4.70 -13.05 8.53
CA GLU A 59 4.94 -14.17 9.46
C GLU A 59 6.37 -14.16 10.02
N ILE A 60 7.34 -13.80 9.18
CA ILE A 60 8.75 -13.69 9.55
C ILE A 60 9.04 -12.20 9.79
N PRO A 61 9.43 -11.80 11.02
CA PRO A 61 9.78 -10.41 11.30
C PRO A 61 10.98 -9.96 10.46
N ALA A 62 10.82 -8.84 9.77
CA ALA A 62 11.87 -8.24 8.94
C ALA A 62 11.70 -6.71 8.86
N ASN A 63 12.82 -5.99 8.77
CA ASN A 63 12.80 -4.57 8.47
C ASN A 63 12.98 -4.38 6.97
N LEU A 64 11.95 -3.91 6.29
CA LEU A 64 11.88 -3.85 4.82
C LEU A 64 11.24 -2.53 4.39
N GLU A 65 11.62 -2.03 3.21
CA GLU A 65 10.92 -0.94 2.54
C GLU A 65 10.38 -1.49 1.21
N GLY A 66 9.11 -1.24 0.93
CA GLY A 66 8.48 -1.80 -0.26
C GLY A 66 7.19 -1.08 -0.64
N VAL A 67 6.59 -1.54 -1.74
CA VAL A 67 5.26 -1.08 -2.15
C VAL A 67 4.22 -2.01 -1.55
N VAL A 68 3.27 -1.43 -0.82
CA VAL A 68 2.06 -2.13 -0.38
C VAL A 68 1.00 -1.94 -1.45
N GLU A 69 0.36 -3.05 -1.82
CA GLU A 69 -0.77 -3.08 -2.73
C GLU A 69 -1.80 -4.10 -2.26
N GLY A 70 -3.09 -3.75 -2.41
CA GLY A 70 -4.18 -4.64 -2.05
C GLY A 70 -4.44 -5.68 -3.13
N ASP A 71 -4.95 -6.85 -2.74
CA ASP A 71 -5.46 -7.82 -3.70
C ASP A 71 -6.65 -7.22 -4.46
N GLN A 72 -6.57 -7.21 -5.78
CA GLN A 72 -7.63 -6.75 -6.68
C GLN A 72 -8.99 -7.43 -6.43
N HIS A 73 -8.99 -8.67 -5.92
CA HIS A 73 -10.22 -9.40 -5.59
C HIS A 73 -10.97 -8.76 -4.42
N LEU A 74 -10.28 -8.08 -3.50
CA LEU A 74 -10.93 -7.33 -2.41
C LEU A 74 -11.75 -6.16 -2.97
N LEU A 75 -11.22 -5.46 -3.97
CA LEU A 75 -11.90 -4.34 -4.59
C LEU A 75 -13.11 -4.82 -5.40
N VAL A 76 -12.90 -5.80 -6.28
CA VAL A 76 -13.94 -6.28 -7.21
C VAL A 76 -15.07 -7.00 -6.46
N ASN A 77 -14.75 -7.87 -5.52
CA ASN A 77 -15.74 -8.75 -4.89
C ASN A 77 -16.30 -8.19 -3.58
N ARG A 78 -15.52 -7.38 -2.85
CA ARG A 78 -15.92 -6.87 -1.53
C ARG A 78 -16.03 -5.35 -1.46
N GLN A 79 -15.68 -4.63 -2.53
CA GLN A 79 -15.65 -3.16 -2.55
C GLN A 79 -14.71 -2.61 -1.47
N ILE A 80 -13.62 -3.34 -1.20
CA ILE A 80 -12.59 -2.98 -0.22
C ILE A 80 -11.28 -2.70 -0.96
N CYS A 81 -10.62 -1.59 -0.65
CA CYS A 81 -9.32 -1.25 -1.23
C CYS A 81 -8.29 -0.96 -0.14
N VAL A 82 -7.07 -1.48 -0.32
CA VAL A 82 -5.89 -1.01 0.41
C VAL A 82 -5.24 0.09 -0.42
N ALA A 83 -4.99 1.26 0.18
CA ALA A 83 -4.30 2.34 -0.50
C ALA A 83 -2.89 1.87 -0.92
N ARG A 84 -2.60 1.97 -2.23
CA ARG A 84 -1.28 1.65 -2.76
C ARG A 84 -0.28 2.71 -2.30
N GLY A 85 0.88 2.31 -1.81
CA GLY A 85 1.88 3.25 -1.34
C GLY A 85 3.19 2.60 -0.95
N ILE A 86 4.20 3.43 -0.73
CA ILE A 86 5.48 2.99 -0.15
C ILE A 86 5.29 2.84 1.36
N ALA A 87 5.71 1.71 1.93
CA ALA A 87 5.69 1.47 3.35
C ALA A 87 7.03 0.92 3.85
N GLU A 88 7.40 1.35 5.04
CA GLU A 88 8.47 0.74 5.83
C GLU A 88 7.83 -0.26 6.80
N LEU A 89 8.22 -1.53 6.68
CA LEU A 89 7.93 -2.55 7.68
C LEU A 89 8.98 -2.46 8.78
N ARG A 90 8.52 -2.34 10.02
CA ARG A 90 9.36 -2.43 11.22
C ARG A 90 8.96 -3.67 12.01
N ASP A 91 9.90 -4.55 12.29
CA ASP A 91 9.61 -5.84 12.93
C ASP A 91 8.54 -6.64 12.14
N GLY A 92 8.59 -6.56 10.81
CA GLY A 92 7.61 -7.19 9.91
C GLY A 92 6.24 -6.51 9.88
N LYS A 93 6.06 -5.35 10.52
CA LYS A 93 4.73 -4.72 10.70
C LYS A 93 4.67 -3.34 10.05
N ALA A 94 3.51 -3.01 9.49
CA ALA A 94 3.21 -1.70 8.93
C ALA A 94 1.76 -1.30 9.24
N LYS A 95 1.44 -0.03 8.98
CA LYS A 95 0.06 0.46 8.96
C LYS A 95 -0.36 0.77 7.54
N VAL A 96 -1.58 0.40 7.20
CA VAL A 96 -2.16 0.64 5.87
C VAL A 96 -3.53 1.27 6.00
N LEU A 97 -3.89 2.10 5.03
CA LEU A 97 -5.23 2.65 4.93
C LEU A 97 -6.11 1.70 4.11
N LEU A 98 -7.24 1.35 4.68
CA LEU A 98 -8.23 0.50 4.06
C LEU A 98 -9.53 1.27 3.87
N THR A 99 -10.05 1.29 2.65
CA THR A 99 -11.28 1.98 2.28
C THR A 99 -12.38 1.00 1.93
N ASN A 100 -13.56 1.22 2.48
CA ASN A 100 -14.79 0.53 2.11
C ASN A 100 -15.63 1.42 1.20
N PHE A 101 -15.83 0.98 -0.04
CA PHE A 101 -16.66 1.66 -1.04
C PHE A 101 -18.11 1.15 -1.06
N SER A 102 -18.44 0.15 -0.24
CA SER A 102 -19.82 -0.32 -0.13
C SER A 102 -20.66 0.58 0.77
N HIS A 103 -21.97 0.46 0.60
CA HIS A 103 -22.98 1.04 1.51
C HIS A 103 -23.23 0.18 2.75
N GLU A 104 -22.47 -0.90 2.95
CA GLU A 104 -22.61 -1.84 4.06
C GLU A 104 -21.36 -1.83 4.95
N TYR A 105 -21.50 -2.29 6.20
CA TYR A 105 -20.32 -2.58 7.02
C TYR A 105 -19.56 -3.77 6.42
N ARG A 106 -18.23 -3.70 6.47
CA ARG A 106 -17.36 -4.80 6.03
C ARG A 106 -16.54 -5.30 7.20
N HIS A 107 -16.61 -6.62 7.41
CA HIS A 107 -15.80 -7.34 8.39
C HIS A 107 -14.73 -8.14 7.63
N LEU A 108 -13.47 -8.05 8.04
CA LEU A 108 -12.33 -8.58 7.26
C LEU A 108 -11.68 -9.83 7.87
N ASN A 109 -12.29 -10.38 8.90
CA ASN A 109 -11.80 -11.57 9.59
C ASN A 109 -12.78 -12.72 9.41
#